data_AF-A0A8T1V7N6-F1
#
_entry.id   AF-A0A8T1V7N6-F1
#
_cell.length_a   1.000
_cell.length_b   1.000
_cell.length_c   1.000
_cell.angle_alpha   90.00
_cell.angle_beta   90.00
_cell.angle_gamma   90.00
#
_symmetry.space_group_name_H-M   'P 1'
#
loop_
_entity.id
_entity.type
_entity.pdbx_description
1 polymer ?
#
loop_
_entity_poly.entity_id
_entity_poly.type
_entity_poly.pdbx_seq_one_letter_code
_entity_poly.pdbx_strand_id
1 'polypeptide(L)'
;MTDWYMENLSMLAVVLGCSPVVFLSAFIVISVRVRRKFVGTAAENRKTSDTPEVALIKAHTRLVRLLSVLGLLLQAVLVVSITSLPSTSSTYSLALVRPVVNLCVFLLGFMTNTHAAFRLAYLLLLGHMVVLDTVAEVSFAMVISCVQTQGLQCGDSALSLSLHELNSLKRRELASLFLSPWVALETAYLCVAIGFCSSRYSARKLSLSRPTFNLRAALLAHFPVHPHQHSVSLVPKRR
;
A
#
# COMPACT_ATOMS: atom_id res chain seq x y z
N MET A 1 7.25 25.55 -31.39
CA MET A 1 6.72 25.83 -30.04
C MET A 1 6.01 24.54 -29.62
N THR A 2 6.67 23.72 -28.81
CA THR A 2 6.08 22.49 -28.27
C THR A 2 5.03 22.88 -27.23
N ASP A 3 3.83 22.30 -27.34
CA ASP A 3 2.74 22.57 -26.42
C ASP A 3 3.00 21.82 -25.10
N TRP A 4 3.74 22.46 -24.19
CA TRP A 4 4.14 21.90 -22.90
C TRP A 4 2.94 21.35 -22.11
N TYR A 5 1.76 21.92 -22.30
CA TYR A 5 0.53 21.49 -21.63
C TYR A 5 0.07 20.12 -22.15
N MET A 6 0.04 19.94 -23.47
CA MET A 6 -0.32 18.67 -24.10
C MET A 6 0.71 17.56 -23.80
N GLU A 7 2.01 17.90 -23.79
CA GLU A 7 3.05 16.96 -23.37
C GLU A 7 2.85 16.53 -21.90
N ASN A 8 2.57 17.48 -21.00
CA ASN A 8 2.34 17.17 -19.59
C ASN A 8 1.09 16.32 -19.37
N LEU A 9 -0.01 16.64 -20.06
CA LEU A 9 -1.23 15.84 -20.03
C LEU A 9 -0.99 14.41 -20.53
N SER A 10 -0.24 14.25 -21.62
CA SER A 10 0.10 12.92 -22.15
C SER A 10 0.89 12.10 -21.13
N MET A 11 1.84 12.73 -20.43
CA MET A 11 2.65 12.10 -19.41
C MET A 11 1.82 11.67 -18.20
N LEU A 12 0.93 12.55 -17.71
CA LEU A 12 0.00 12.25 -16.62
C LEU A 12 -0.94 11.10 -16.99
N ALA A 13 -1.49 11.10 -18.21
CA ALA A 13 -2.36 10.04 -18.70
C ALA A 13 -1.66 8.68 -18.73
N VAL A 14 -0.41 8.64 -19.21
CA VAL A 14 0.42 7.42 -19.22
C VAL A 14 0.67 6.95 -17.79
N VAL A 15 1.13 7.84 -16.90
CA VAL A 15 1.48 7.49 -15.51
C VAL A 15 0.27 6.97 -14.74
N LEU A 16 -0.87 7.67 -14.80
CA LEU A 16 -2.11 7.25 -14.15
C LEU A 16 -2.69 5.99 -14.79
N GLY A 17 -2.55 5.81 -16.11
CA GLY A 17 -3.00 4.64 -16.84
C GLY A 17 -2.16 3.38 -16.59
N CYS A 18 -0.87 3.53 -16.32
CA CYS A 18 0.01 2.41 -15.97
C CYS A 18 -0.36 1.79 -14.61
N SER A 19 -0.84 2.57 -13.64
CA SER A 19 -1.13 2.07 -12.29
C SER A 19 -2.20 0.96 -12.26
N PRO A 20 -3.37 1.09 -12.93
CA PRO A 20 -4.33 0.01 -13.06
C PRO A 20 -3.78 -1.23 -13.76
N VAL A 21 -2.97 -1.07 -14.81
CA VAL A 21 -2.37 -2.19 -15.54
C VAL A 21 -1.44 -2.99 -14.62
N VAL A 22 -0.61 -2.29 -13.85
CA VAL A 22 0.29 -2.91 -12.88
C VAL A 22 -0.50 -3.59 -11.76
N PHE A 23 -1.56 -2.97 -11.25
CA PHE A 23 -2.48 -3.60 -10.30
C PHE A 23 -3.06 -4.92 -10.83
N LEU A 24 -3.60 -4.92 -12.06
CA LEU A 24 -4.16 -6.15 -12.67
C LEU A 24 -3.10 -7.23 -12.83
N SER A 25 -1.89 -6.86 -13.25
CA SER A 25 -0.78 -7.81 -13.39
C SER A 25 -0.38 -8.42 -12.04
N ALA A 26 -0.26 -7.60 -10.99
CA ALA A 26 0.06 -8.04 -9.64
C ALA A 26 -1.05 -8.96 -9.09
N PHE A 27 -2.32 -8.58 -9.31
CA PHE A 27 -3.48 -9.37 -8.91
C PHE A 27 -3.48 -10.76 -9.53
N ILE A 28 -3.23 -10.86 -10.84
CA ILE A 28 -3.13 -12.15 -11.55
C ILE A 28 -1.98 -12.99 -10.98
N VAL A 29 -0.79 -12.39 -10.84
CA VAL A 29 0.40 -13.09 -10.33
C VAL A 29 0.17 -13.61 -8.91
N ILE A 30 -0.38 -12.80 -8.01
CA ILE A 30 -0.68 -13.19 -6.63
C ILE A 30 -1.73 -14.31 -6.63
N SER A 31 -2.81 -14.16 -7.38
CA SER A 31 -3.89 -15.15 -7.48
C SER A 31 -3.38 -16.50 -7.96
N VAL A 32 -2.55 -16.53 -9.01
CA VAL A 32 -1.93 -17.76 -9.54
C VAL A 32 -0.99 -18.39 -8.51
N ARG A 33 -0.15 -17.59 -7.84
CA ARG A 33 0.76 -18.09 -6.80
C ARG A 33 0.01 -18.69 -5.61
N VAL A 34 -1.05 -18.04 -5.14
CA VAL A 34 -1.91 -18.55 -4.07
C VAL A 34 -2.56 -19.86 -4.50
N ARG A 35 -3.20 -19.91 -5.68
CA ARG A 35 -3.82 -21.14 -6.20
C ARG A 35 -2.82 -22.29 -6.31
N ARG A 36 -1.66 -22.08 -6.92
CA ARG A 36 -0.61 -23.10 -7.06
C ARG A 36 -0.16 -23.62 -5.70
N LYS A 37 0.06 -22.73 -4.74
CA LYS A 37 0.45 -23.11 -3.38
C LYS A 37 -0.61 -23.99 -2.73
N PHE A 38 -1.89 -23.60 -2.77
CA PHE A 38 -2.96 -24.39 -2.17
C PHE A 38 -3.21 -25.72 -2.87
N VAL A 39 -3.17 -25.78 -4.21
CA VAL A 39 -3.32 -27.04 -4.94
C VAL A 39 -2.17 -28.01 -4.62
N GLY A 40 -0.92 -27.52 -4.55
CA GLY A 40 0.24 -28.34 -4.21
C GLY A 40 0.29 -28.75 -2.73
N THR A 41 0.08 -27.81 -1.80
CA THR A 41 0.21 -28.09 -0.36
C THR A 41 -1.04 -28.71 0.28
N ALA A 42 -2.25 -28.51 -0.27
CA ALA A 42 -3.44 -29.19 0.25
C ALA A 42 -3.46 -30.69 -0.10
N ALA A 43 -2.79 -31.08 -1.19
CA ALA A 43 -2.55 -32.48 -1.52
C ALA A 43 -1.58 -33.16 -0.53
N GLU A 44 -0.64 -32.40 0.05
CA GLU A 44 0.45 -32.96 0.87
C GLU A 44 0.28 -32.73 2.39
N ASN A 45 -0.42 -31.67 2.81
CA ASN A 45 -0.50 -31.25 4.20
C ASN A 45 -1.92 -30.78 4.58
N ARG A 46 -2.71 -31.69 5.15
CA ARG A 46 -4.07 -31.47 5.72
C ARG A 46 -4.11 -30.51 6.93
N LYS A 47 -3.10 -29.65 7.13
CA LYS A 47 -2.86 -28.83 8.34
C LYS A 47 -2.97 -27.31 8.13
N THR A 48 -3.17 -26.80 6.91
CA THR A 48 -3.33 -25.35 6.69
C THR A 48 -4.74 -24.89 7.07
N SER A 49 -4.87 -24.19 8.20
CA SER A 49 -6.13 -23.62 8.71
C SER A 49 -6.68 -22.44 7.87
N ASP A 50 -5.88 -21.86 6.97
CA ASP A 50 -6.30 -20.71 6.15
C ASP A 50 -7.01 -21.20 4.88
N THR A 51 -8.13 -20.57 4.51
CA THR A 51 -8.76 -20.75 3.20
C THR A 51 -7.97 -20.01 2.11
N PRO A 52 -8.05 -20.41 0.83
CA PRO A 52 -7.37 -19.71 -0.26
C PRO A 52 -7.75 -18.23 -0.33
N GLU A 53 -8.99 -17.88 0.02
CA GLU A 53 -9.47 -16.50 0.11
C GLU A 53 -8.73 -15.70 1.18
N VAL A 54 -8.57 -16.24 2.39
CA VAL A 54 -7.85 -15.57 3.48
C VAL A 54 -6.37 -15.39 3.14
N ALA A 55 -5.76 -16.37 2.48
CA ALA A 55 -4.39 -16.25 2.02
C ALA A 55 -4.20 -15.17 0.94
N LEU A 56 -5.16 -15.04 0.02
CA LEU A 56 -5.18 -13.97 -0.98
C LEU A 56 -5.28 -12.60 -0.32
N ILE A 57 -6.21 -12.42 0.63
CA ILE A 57 -6.38 -11.18 1.40
C ILE A 57 -5.09 -10.81 2.15
N LYS A 58 -4.44 -11.80 2.80
CA LYS A 58 -3.15 -11.58 3.48
C LYS A 58 -2.05 -11.17 2.51
N ALA A 59 -2.01 -11.72 1.30
CA ALA A 59 -1.02 -11.35 0.30
C ALA A 59 -1.20 -9.91 -0.19
N HIS A 60 -2.43 -9.49 -0.50
CA HIS A 60 -2.73 -8.11 -0.88
C HIS A 60 -2.50 -7.13 0.28
N THR A 61 -2.80 -7.52 1.52
CA THR A 61 -2.48 -6.71 2.71
C THR A 61 -0.96 -6.48 2.85
N ARG A 62 -0.13 -7.50 2.56
CA ARG A 62 1.33 -7.34 2.56
C ARG A 62 1.78 -6.41 1.45
N LEU A 63 1.19 -6.54 0.26
CA LEU A 63 1.50 -5.65 -0.86
C LEU A 63 1.15 -4.19 -0.53
N VAL A 64 -0.03 -3.92 0.04
CA VAL A 64 -0.39 -2.58 0.53
C VAL A 64 0.67 -2.05 1.49
N ARG A 65 1.08 -2.84 2.49
CA ARG A 65 2.14 -2.41 3.43
C ARG A 65 3.46 -2.10 2.73
N LEU A 66 3.89 -2.93 1.77
CA LEU A 66 5.11 -2.68 1.00
C LEU A 66 5.01 -1.39 0.18
N LEU A 67 3.87 -1.17 -0.49
CA LEU A 67 3.62 0.06 -1.24
C LEU A 67 3.54 1.28 -0.31
N SER A 68 2.98 1.15 0.89
CA SER A 68 2.98 2.22 1.90
C SER A 68 4.39 2.55 2.38
N VAL A 69 5.29 1.56 2.53
CA VAL A 69 6.71 1.81 2.83
C VAL A 69 7.38 2.59 1.71
N LEU A 70 7.14 2.21 0.45
CA LEU A 70 7.65 2.96 -0.70
C LEU A 70 7.12 4.41 -0.70
N GLY A 71 5.84 4.60 -0.38
CA GLY A 71 5.22 5.91 -0.23
C GLY A 71 5.88 6.75 0.86
N LEU A 72 6.12 6.16 2.04
CA LEU A 72 6.84 6.81 3.13
C LEU A 72 8.23 7.27 2.70
N LEU A 73 8.98 6.42 1.97
CA LEU A 73 10.30 6.77 1.45
C LEU A 73 10.23 7.96 0.49
N LEU A 74 9.28 7.97 -0.45
CA LEU A 74 9.10 9.09 -1.39
C LEU A 74 8.81 10.40 -0.67
N GLN A 75 7.96 10.39 0.36
CA GLN A 75 7.62 11.59 1.12
C GLN A 75 8.75 12.03 2.05
N ALA A 76 9.49 11.09 2.65
CA ALA A 76 10.68 11.40 3.46
C ALA A 76 11.77 12.08 2.61
N VAL A 77 11.99 11.60 1.38
CA VAL A 77 12.89 12.27 0.42
C VAL A 77 12.41 13.69 0.14
N LEU A 78 11.11 13.91 -0.08
CA LEU A 78 10.58 15.27 -0.29
C LEU A 78 10.79 16.17 0.93
N VAL A 79 10.59 15.68 2.16
CA VAL A 79 10.87 16.46 3.37
C VAL A 79 12.33 16.91 3.38
N VAL A 80 13.27 15.99 3.19
CA VAL A 80 14.71 16.31 3.16
C VAL A 80 15.03 17.32 2.05
N SER A 81 14.45 17.15 0.87
CA SER A 81 14.61 18.09 -0.25
C SER A 81 14.08 19.48 0.09
N ILE A 82 12.94 19.62 0.75
CA ILE A 82 12.38 20.93 1.12
C ILE A 82 13.23 21.58 2.23
N THR A 83 13.61 20.83 3.25
CA THR A 83 14.37 21.36 4.40
C THR A 83 15.79 21.79 4.06
N SER A 84 16.34 21.33 2.93
CA SER A 84 17.68 21.69 2.46
C SER A 84 17.71 22.96 1.60
N LEU A 85 16.56 23.59 1.34
CA LEU A 85 16.48 24.78 0.49
C LEU A 85 16.76 26.08 1.25
N PRO A 86 17.60 26.98 0.69
CA PRO A 86 17.96 28.25 1.31
C PRO A 86 16.84 29.30 1.14
N SER A 87 15.98 29.39 2.16
CA SER A 87 14.91 30.38 2.34
C SER A 87 13.63 30.23 1.49
N THR A 88 12.52 30.47 2.18
CA THR A 88 11.17 30.04 1.88
C THR A 88 10.34 31.18 1.26
N SER A 89 10.34 31.30 -0.06
CA SER A 89 9.10 31.68 -0.76
C SER A 89 8.29 30.39 -0.93
N SER A 90 7.71 29.87 0.16
CA SER A 90 7.06 28.55 0.16
C SER A 90 5.79 28.60 -0.70
N THR A 91 5.94 28.32 -1.99
CA THR A 91 4.81 27.98 -2.85
C THR A 91 4.14 26.73 -2.29
N TYR A 92 2.83 26.60 -2.52
CA TYR A 92 2.01 25.49 -2.02
C TYR A 92 2.66 24.10 -2.28
N SER A 93 3.28 23.93 -3.45
CA SER A 93 3.96 22.69 -3.88
C SER A 93 5.17 22.30 -3.03
N LEU A 94 5.80 23.26 -2.33
CA LEU A 94 6.97 23.05 -1.46
C LEU A 94 6.68 23.34 0.02
N ALA A 95 5.41 23.50 0.38
CA ALA A 95 5.01 23.59 1.78
C ALA A 95 5.21 22.23 2.48
N LEU A 96 5.91 22.23 3.62
CA LEU A 96 6.16 21.03 4.45
C LEU A 96 4.88 20.32 4.91
N VAL A 97 3.76 21.05 4.98
CA VAL A 97 2.46 20.49 5.36
C VAL A 97 2.08 19.31 4.48
N ARG A 98 2.29 19.39 3.16
CA ARG A 98 1.91 18.34 2.22
C ARG A 98 2.66 17.01 2.46
N PRO A 99 4.00 16.94 2.43
CA PRO A 99 4.69 15.68 2.68
C PRO A 99 4.47 15.15 4.09
N VAL A 100 4.31 16.02 5.10
CA VAL A 100 4.00 15.58 6.48
C VAL A 100 2.62 14.92 6.56
N VAL A 101 1.60 15.53 5.97
CA VAL A 101 0.26 14.93 5.88
C VAL A 101 0.32 13.60 5.12
N ASN A 102 1.01 13.57 3.98
CA ASN A 102 1.16 12.35 3.17
C ASN A 102 1.87 11.21 3.93
N LEU A 103 2.89 11.52 4.76
CA LEU A 103 3.52 10.54 5.66
C LEU A 103 2.50 9.93 6.63
N CYS A 104 1.68 10.76 7.27
CA CYS A 104 0.62 10.31 8.17
C CYS A 104 -0.40 9.41 7.44
N VAL A 105 -0.76 9.77 6.20
CA VAL A 105 -1.66 8.96 5.36
C VAL A 105 -1.04 7.58 5.10
N PHE A 106 0.23 7.49 4.69
CA PHE A 106 0.88 6.20 4.42
C PHE A 106 1.02 5.32 5.67
N LEU A 107 1.09 5.89 6.88
CA LEU A 107 1.06 5.11 8.13
C LEU A 107 -0.29 4.37 8.31
N LEU A 108 -1.40 4.92 7.82
CA LEU A 108 -2.70 4.24 7.85
C LEU A 108 -2.71 2.93 7.05
N GLY A 109 -1.83 2.81 6.05
CA GLY A 109 -1.64 1.59 5.26
C GLY A 109 -1.34 0.35 6.12
N PHE A 110 -0.68 0.52 7.27
CA PHE A 110 -0.39 -0.57 8.21
C PHE A 110 -1.61 -1.02 9.03
N MET A 111 -2.61 -0.14 9.14
CA MET A 111 -3.83 -0.35 9.94
C MET A 111 -4.99 -0.89 9.11
N THR A 112 -4.83 -1.05 7.79
CA THR A 112 -5.87 -1.52 6.85
C THR A 112 -6.47 -2.88 7.18
N ASN A 113 -5.77 -3.74 7.92
CA ASN A 113 -6.28 -5.05 8.35
C ASN A 113 -6.95 -5.04 9.74
N THR A 114 -7.02 -3.90 10.42
CA THR A 114 -7.54 -3.80 11.80
C THR A 114 -9.02 -3.44 11.84
N HIS A 115 -9.43 -2.38 11.13
CA HIS A 115 -10.80 -1.89 11.10
C HIS A 115 -11.20 -1.39 9.71
N ALA A 116 -12.49 -1.50 9.38
CA ALA A 116 -13.01 -1.07 8.08
C ALA A 116 -12.87 0.45 7.87
N ALA A 117 -13.08 1.23 8.94
CA ALA A 117 -12.91 2.69 8.92
C ALA A 117 -11.50 3.11 8.47
N PHE A 118 -10.44 2.40 8.89
CA PHE A 118 -9.07 2.71 8.46
C PHE A 118 -8.85 2.45 6.97
N ARG A 119 -9.46 1.40 6.41
CA ARG A 119 -9.38 1.16 4.95
C ARG A 119 -10.09 2.25 4.16
N LEU A 120 -11.28 2.65 4.60
CA LEU A 120 -12.06 3.70 3.93
C LEU A 120 -11.35 5.05 4.04
N ALA A 121 -10.91 5.43 5.23
CA ALA A 121 -10.14 6.65 5.44
C ALA A 121 -8.86 6.67 4.59
N TYR A 122 -8.13 5.55 4.55
CA TYR A 122 -6.93 5.44 3.73
C TYR A 122 -7.24 5.61 2.23
N LEU A 123 -8.31 4.97 1.73
CA LEU A 123 -8.73 5.11 0.34
C LEU A 123 -9.09 6.56 -0.02
N LEU A 124 -9.88 7.23 0.83
CA LEU A 124 -10.27 8.63 0.63
C LEU A 124 -9.07 9.57 0.65
N LEU A 125 -8.16 9.38 1.61
CA LEU A 125 -6.96 10.20 1.75
C LEU A 125 -5.98 9.97 0.60
N LEU A 126 -5.84 8.74 0.08
CA LEU A 126 -5.09 8.47 -1.14
C LEU A 126 -5.69 9.20 -2.36
N GLY A 127 -7.01 9.28 -2.47
CA GLY A 127 -7.67 10.07 -3.52
C GLY A 127 -7.35 11.55 -3.42
N HIS A 128 -7.38 12.11 -2.21
CA HIS A 128 -6.95 13.48 -1.96
C HIS A 128 -5.48 13.71 -2.32
N MET A 129 -4.59 12.77 -1.98
CA MET A 129 -3.17 12.83 -2.36
C MET A 129 -2.98 12.89 -3.88
N VAL A 130 -3.71 12.08 -4.65
CA VAL A 130 -3.62 12.11 -6.12
C VAL A 130 -3.97 13.49 -6.67
N VAL A 131 -5.02 14.14 -6.15
CA VAL A 131 -5.41 15.49 -6.59
C VAL A 131 -4.31 16.49 -6.27
N LEU A 132 -3.81 16.50 -5.03
CA LEU A 132 -2.78 17.47 -4.61
C LEU A 132 -1.45 17.26 -5.34
N ASP A 133 -1.02 16.02 -5.52
CA ASP A 133 0.21 15.70 -6.22
C ASP A 133 0.09 16.05 -7.72
N THR A 134 -1.10 15.96 -8.32
CA THR A 134 -1.35 16.41 -9.70
C THR A 134 -1.21 17.93 -9.81
N VAL A 135 -1.79 18.69 -8.86
CA VAL A 135 -1.64 20.16 -8.84
C VAL A 135 -0.18 20.56 -8.68
N ALA A 136 0.57 19.87 -7.81
CA ALA A 136 1.99 20.13 -7.62
C ALA A 136 2.81 19.80 -8.87
N GLU A 137 2.52 18.68 -9.53
CA GLU A 137 3.18 18.26 -10.77
C GLU A 137 2.98 19.28 -11.90
N VAL A 138 1.74 19.73 -12.12
CA VAL A 138 1.42 20.76 -13.12
C VAL A 138 2.11 22.08 -12.78
N SER A 139 2.17 22.44 -11.50
CA SER A 139 2.88 23.65 -11.04
C SER A 139 4.37 23.56 -11.36
N PHE A 140 5.02 22.42 -11.12
CA PHE A 140 6.42 22.21 -11.50
C PHE A 140 6.62 22.25 -13.01
N ALA A 141 5.73 21.62 -13.80
CA ALA A 141 5.79 21.65 -15.26
C ALA A 141 5.71 23.08 -15.82
N MET A 142 4.82 23.91 -15.25
CA MET A 142 4.69 25.32 -15.62
C MET A 142 5.96 26.11 -15.34
N VAL A 143 6.56 25.93 -14.14
CA VAL A 143 7.82 26.61 -13.77
C VAL A 143 8.97 26.14 -14.66
N ILE A 144 9.09 24.85 -14.94
CA ILE A 144 10.11 24.30 -15.85
C ILE A 144 9.99 24.91 -17.25
N SER A 145 8.77 24.95 -17.80
CA SER A 145 8.50 25.54 -19.11
C SER A 145 8.85 27.03 -19.15
N CYS A 146 8.49 27.78 -18.10
CA CYS A 146 8.87 29.18 -17.98
C CYS A 146 10.40 29.35 -17.97
N VAL A 147 11.12 28.62 -17.12
CA VAL A 147 12.59 28.71 -17.02
C VAL A 147 13.27 28.34 -18.34
N GLN A 148 12.74 27.36 -19.08
CA GLN A 148 13.27 26.97 -20.39
C GLN A 148 13.04 28.02 -21.48
N THR A 149 11.93 28.77 -21.42
CA THR A 149 11.53 29.70 -22.49
C THR A 149 11.95 31.15 -22.22
N GLN A 150 11.91 31.58 -20.97
CA GLN A 150 12.15 32.97 -20.55
C GLN A 150 13.37 33.11 -19.61
N GLY A 151 14.03 32.01 -19.25
CA GLY A 151 15.22 32.02 -18.41
C GLY A 151 14.94 32.62 -17.02
N LEU A 152 15.79 33.54 -16.58
CA LEU A 152 15.71 34.20 -15.27
C LEU A 152 14.54 35.20 -15.14
N GLN A 153 13.78 35.45 -16.20
CA GLN A 153 12.68 36.43 -16.21
C GLN A 153 11.35 35.89 -15.66
N CYS A 154 11.30 34.64 -15.18
CA CYS A 154 10.11 34.02 -14.57
C CYS A 154 9.66 34.60 -13.21
N GLY A 155 10.22 35.76 -12.82
CA GLY A 155 9.94 36.48 -11.57
C GLY A 155 10.50 35.79 -10.31
N ASP A 156 10.40 36.46 -9.16
CA ASP A 156 10.73 35.90 -7.83
C ASP A 156 9.89 34.66 -7.45
N SER A 157 8.90 34.32 -8.27
CA SER A 157 8.12 33.08 -8.24
C SER A 157 8.90 31.87 -8.75
N ALA A 158 9.98 32.10 -9.51
CA ALA A 158 10.98 31.10 -9.76
C ALA A 158 11.63 30.80 -8.42
N LEU A 159 11.11 29.74 -7.78
CA LEU A 159 11.88 28.93 -6.85
C LEU A 159 13.33 28.99 -7.30
N SER A 160 14.22 29.48 -6.44
CA SER A 160 15.66 29.63 -6.68
C SER A 160 16.38 28.28 -6.92
N LEU A 161 15.63 27.29 -7.36
CA LEU A 161 15.96 25.95 -7.77
C LEU A 161 16.47 25.95 -9.20
N SER A 162 17.52 25.18 -9.41
CA SER A 162 17.99 24.82 -10.74
C SER A 162 16.95 23.99 -11.50
N LEU A 163 17.02 24.03 -12.83
CA LEU A 163 16.19 23.21 -13.71
C LEU A 163 16.36 21.70 -13.44
N HIS A 164 17.55 21.28 -12.97
CA HIS A 164 17.81 19.91 -12.56
C HIS A 164 16.98 19.52 -11.32
N GLU A 165 16.94 20.38 -10.30
CA GLU A 165 16.15 20.14 -9.08
C GLU A 165 14.65 20.12 -9.37
N LEU A 166 14.15 21.04 -10.20
CA LEU A 166 12.76 21.07 -10.63
C LEU A 166 12.37 19.77 -11.37
N ASN A 167 13.21 19.29 -12.29
CA ASN A 167 12.98 18.02 -12.97
C ASN A 167 13.07 16.80 -12.03
N SER A 168 13.92 16.85 -11.00
CA SER A 168 13.97 15.81 -9.98
C SER A 168 12.67 15.76 -9.16
N LEU A 169 12.19 16.93 -8.72
CA LEU A 169 10.93 17.05 -7.99
C LEU A 169 9.74 16.60 -8.83
N LYS A 170 9.66 17.03 -10.10
CA LYS A 170 8.63 16.58 -11.07
C LYS A 170 8.60 15.05 -11.19
N ARG A 171 9.76 14.42 -11.40
CA ARG A 171 9.87 12.95 -11.48
C ARG A 171 9.39 12.26 -10.20
N ARG A 172 9.67 12.84 -9.03
CA ARG A 172 9.19 12.33 -7.75
C ARG A 172 7.66 12.45 -7.62
N GLU A 173 7.07 13.57 -8.04
CA GLU A 173 5.61 13.71 -8.07
C GLU A 173 4.98 12.65 -8.99
N LEU A 174 5.54 12.43 -10.18
CA LEU A 174 5.06 11.40 -11.10
C LEU A 174 5.18 9.99 -10.49
N ALA A 175 6.25 9.69 -9.75
CA ALA A 175 6.35 8.43 -9.01
C ALA A 175 5.27 8.31 -7.92
N SER A 176 4.94 9.40 -7.22
CA SER A 176 3.85 9.45 -6.24
C SER A 176 2.48 9.25 -6.90
N LEU A 177 2.26 9.86 -8.06
CA LEU A 177 1.06 9.74 -8.89
C LEU A 177 0.91 8.37 -9.53
N PHE A 178 2.00 7.66 -9.81
CA PHE A 178 1.95 6.25 -10.19
C PHE A 178 1.57 5.37 -8.99
N LEU A 179 2.22 5.59 -7.84
CA LEU A 179 2.09 4.72 -6.68
C LEU A 179 0.70 4.83 -6.04
N SER A 180 0.20 6.04 -5.83
CA SER A 180 -1.02 6.29 -5.04
C SER A 180 -2.28 5.62 -5.60
N PRO A 181 -2.58 5.69 -6.92
CA PRO A 181 -3.69 4.95 -7.51
C PRO A 181 -3.51 3.43 -7.41
N TRP A 182 -2.29 2.91 -7.54
CA TRP A 182 -2.04 1.48 -7.35
C TRP A 182 -2.36 1.07 -5.91
N VAL A 183 -1.87 1.79 -4.90
CA VAL A 183 -2.21 1.50 -3.49
C VAL A 183 -3.71 1.64 -3.23
N ALA A 184 -4.37 2.61 -3.86
CA ALA A 184 -5.81 2.80 -3.76
C ALA A 184 -6.58 1.60 -4.30
N LEU A 185 -6.19 1.06 -5.47
CA LEU A 185 -6.82 -0.13 -6.05
C LEU A 185 -6.62 -1.38 -5.18
N GLU A 186 -5.42 -1.58 -4.63
CA GLU A 186 -5.14 -2.66 -3.67
C GLU A 186 -6.00 -2.52 -2.40
N THR A 187 -6.13 -1.30 -1.88
CA THR A 187 -6.96 -1.01 -0.70
C THR A 187 -8.44 -1.20 -1.00
N ALA A 188 -8.91 -0.78 -2.17
CA ALA A 188 -10.29 -0.98 -2.63
C ALA A 188 -10.62 -2.47 -2.75
N TYR A 189 -9.70 -3.27 -3.30
CA TYR A 189 -9.84 -4.73 -3.30
C TYR A 189 -9.99 -5.28 -1.87
N LEU A 190 -9.15 -4.84 -0.93
CA LEU A 190 -9.27 -5.26 0.47
C LEU A 190 -10.61 -4.84 1.11
N CYS A 191 -11.13 -3.67 0.77
CA CYS A 191 -12.47 -3.24 1.20
C CYS A 191 -13.56 -4.17 0.68
N VAL A 192 -13.51 -4.57 -0.59
CA VAL A 192 -14.49 -5.49 -1.19
C VAL A 192 -14.34 -6.90 -0.60
N ALA A 193 -13.12 -7.41 -0.48
CA ALA A 193 -12.84 -8.78 -0.05
C ALA A 193 -13.11 -9.01 1.44
N ILE A 194 -12.81 -8.03 2.28
CA ILE A 194 -13.03 -8.13 3.75
C ILE A 194 -14.42 -7.60 4.13
N GLY A 195 -14.91 -6.57 3.45
CA GLY A 195 -16.15 -5.85 3.75
C GLY A 195 -15.93 -4.38 4.10
N PHE A 196 -16.85 -3.54 3.61
CA PHE A 196 -16.85 -2.08 3.78
C PHE A 196 -17.40 -1.60 5.13
N CYS A 197 -18.52 -2.18 5.60
CA CYS A 197 -19.21 -1.74 6.83
C CYS A 197 -19.07 -2.75 7.97
N SER A 198 -19.06 -4.05 7.66
CA SER A 198 -18.79 -5.13 8.60
C SER A 198 -17.64 -5.99 8.08
N SER A 199 -16.70 -6.33 8.96
CA SER A 199 -15.59 -7.20 8.59
C SER A 199 -16.08 -8.65 8.59
N ARG A 200 -16.06 -9.32 7.44
CA ARG A 200 -16.39 -10.75 7.31
C ARG A 200 -15.42 -11.65 8.08
N TYR A 201 -14.22 -11.14 8.35
CA TYR A 201 -13.16 -11.85 9.04
C TYR A 201 -12.72 -11.10 10.30
N SER A 202 -12.43 -11.84 11.38
CA SER A 202 -11.86 -11.24 12.59
C SER A 202 -10.42 -10.77 12.36
N ALA A 203 -9.98 -9.75 13.10
CA ALA A 203 -8.61 -9.24 13.03
C ALA A 203 -7.56 -10.33 13.27
N ARG A 204 -7.87 -11.32 14.12
CA ARG A 204 -7.00 -12.50 14.36
C ARG A 204 -6.82 -13.35 13.09
N LYS A 205 -7.89 -13.59 12.31
CA LYS A 205 -7.78 -14.34 11.04
C LYS A 205 -6.99 -13.57 9.97
N LEU A 206 -7.08 -12.24 9.99
CA LEU A 206 -6.39 -11.33 9.05
C LEU A 206 -4.98 -10.93 9.49
N SER A 207 -4.53 -11.36 10.67
CA SER A 207 -3.18 -11.05 11.13
C SER A 207 -2.12 -11.67 10.21
N LEU A 208 -1.12 -10.87 9.87
CA LEU A 208 0.03 -11.30 9.08
C LEU A 208 1.08 -12.03 9.92
N SER A 209 1.12 -11.76 11.23
CA SER A 209 1.84 -12.58 12.22
C SER A 209 1.00 -13.82 12.51
N ARG A 210 1.58 -15.01 12.42
CA ARG A 210 0.88 -16.29 12.66
C ARG A 210 0.24 -16.26 14.07
N PRO A 211 -1.09 -16.14 14.22
CA PRO A 211 -1.71 -16.21 15.54
C PRO A 211 -2.18 -17.63 15.84
N THR A 212 -1.95 -18.59 14.94
CA THR A 212 -2.40 -19.98 15.07
C THR A 212 -1.29 -20.92 15.52
N PHE A 213 -0.29 -20.42 16.26
CA PHE A 213 0.28 -21.27 17.29
C PHE A 213 -0.74 -21.32 18.43
N ASN A 214 -1.77 -22.16 18.25
CA ASN A 214 -2.57 -22.59 19.38
C ASN A 214 -1.58 -23.25 20.32
N LEU A 215 -1.19 -22.56 21.40
CA LEU A 215 -0.25 -23.07 22.40
C LEU A 215 -0.70 -24.45 22.87
N ARG A 216 -2.02 -24.65 22.96
CA ARG A 216 -2.69 -25.95 23.18
C ARG A 216 -2.40 -27.00 22.10
N ALA A 217 -2.42 -26.65 20.82
CA ALA A 217 -2.13 -27.58 19.73
C ALA A 217 -0.63 -27.90 19.61
N ALA A 218 0.24 -26.94 19.91
CA ALA A 218 1.68 -27.16 20.02
C ALA A 218 2.03 -28.03 21.23
N LEU A 219 1.40 -27.78 22.38
CA LEU A 219 1.53 -28.60 23.58
C LEU A 219 1.00 -30.02 23.36
N LEU A 220 -0.15 -30.21 22.70
CA LEU A 220 -0.67 -31.55 22.39
C LEU A 220 0.17 -32.30 21.34
N ALA A 221 0.90 -31.58 20.48
CA ALA A 221 1.82 -32.19 19.52
C ALA A 221 3.18 -32.57 20.14
N HIS A 222 3.60 -31.91 21.23
CA HIS A 222 4.83 -32.23 21.97
C HIS A 222 4.59 -33.13 23.19
N PHE A 223 3.38 -33.09 23.75
CA PHE A 223 2.90 -33.94 24.84
C PHE A 223 1.59 -34.61 24.40
N PRO A 224 1.67 -35.68 23.58
CA PRO A 224 0.49 -36.46 23.25
C PRO A 224 -0.05 -37.06 24.54
N VAL A 225 -1.22 -36.57 25.00
CA VAL A 225 -1.92 -37.15 26.14
C VAL A 225 -2.18 -38.62 25.79
N HIS A 226 -1.41 -39.52 26.39
CA HIS A 226 -1.69 -40.95 26.32
C HIS A 226 -3.04 -41.15 27.02
N PRO A 227 -4.07 -41.70 26.35
CA PRO A 227 -5.23 -42.16 27.08
C PRO A 227 -4.73 -43.19 28.07
N HIS A 228 -4.89 -42.92 29.37
CA HIS A 228 -4.66 -43.92 30.40
C HIS A 228 -5.42 -45.19 29.98
N GLN A 229 -4.68 -46.23 29.64
CA GLN A 229 -5.20 -47.59 29.60
C GLN A 229 -5.62 -47.92 31.03
N HIS A 230 -6.88 -47.62 31.37
CA HIS A 230 -7.54 -48.34 32.44
C HIS A 230 -7.86 -49.74 31.91
N SER A 231 -6.84 -50.59 31.94
CA SER A 231 -7.01 -52.03 31.99
C SER A 231 -7.60 -52.40 33.34
N VAL A 232 -8.92 -52.57 33.42
CA VAL A 232 -9.51 -53.50 34.38
C VAL A 232 -10.62 -54.27 33.66
N SER A 233 -10.21 -55.39 33.09
CA SER A 233 -11.07 -56.56 32.92
C SER A 233 -11.59 -57.01 34.28
N LEU A 234 -12.90 -57.21 34.42
CA LEU A 234 -13.52 -58.44 34.94
C LEU A 234 -15.01 -58.21 35.18
N VAL A 235 -15.80 -58.77 34.27
CA VAL A 235 -17.19 -59.19 34.52
C VAL A 235 -17.15 -60.27 35.62
N PRO A 236 -18.12 -60.25 36.56
CA PRO A 236 -18.91 -61.45 36.69
C PRO A 236 -20.42 -61.16 36.75
N LYS A 237 -21.15 -61.93 35.93
CA LYS A 237 -22.55 -62.32 36.10
C LYS A 237 -22.90 -62.58 37.57
N ARG A 238 -24.07 -62.11 38.02
CA ARG A 238 -25.02 -62.92 38.81
C ARG A 238 -26.42 -62.30 38.84
N ARG A 239 -27.36 -63.15 38.40
CA ARG A 239 -28.81 -63.26 38.64
C ARG A 239 -29.62 -62.01 38.94
#